data_AF-A0A1H7YMN8-F1
#
_entry.id   AF-A0A1H7YMN8-F1
#
_cell.length_a   1.000
_cell.length_b   1.000
_cell.length_c   1.000
_cell.angle_alpha   90.00
_cell.angle_beta   90.00
_cell.angle_gamma   90.00
#
_symmetry.space_group_name_H-M   'P 1'
#
loop_
_entity.id
_entity.type
_entity.pdbx_description
1 polymer ?
#
loop_
_entity_poly.entity_id
_entity_poly.type
_entity_poly.pdbx_seq_one_letter_code
_entity_poly.pdbx_strand_id
1 'polypeptide(L)'
;MPIEKKVLMEKIMIISAVFLCALLTANSGCALTPEQVIALKKAGVSDQTIQMMIKQEEAKDPYATMGTREVQDKNGNKLIINTTGYRVNSAVDDQEKENLNRAWEMLNNMDMDIKRNKKHGSSPGSSGPSK
;
A
#
# COMPACT_ATOMS: atom_id res chain seq x y z
N MET A 1 -17.96 -57.77 -0.82
CA MET A 1 -18.27 -56.38 -0.43
C MET A 1 -17.10 -55.39 -0.29
N PRO A 2 -15.78 -55.73 -0.32
CA PRO A 2 -14.72 -54.70 -0.28
C PRO A 2 -14.33 -54.13 -1.66
N ILE A 3 -14.58 -54.89 -2.74
CA ILE A 3 -14.13 -54.53 -4.11
C ILE A 3 -14.98 -53.39 -4.69
N GLU A 4 -16.29 -53.40 -4.48
CA GLU A 4 -17.20 -52.34 -4.97
C GLU A 4 -16.89 -50.98 -4.35
N LYS A 5 -16.55 -50.94 -3.05
CA LYS A 5 -16.17 -49.70 -2.36
C LYS A 5 -14.84 -49.16 -2.89
N LYS A 6 -13.88 -50.02 -3.22
CA LYS A 6 -12.58 -49.61 -3.79
C LYS A 6 -12.76 -48.96 -5.17
N VAL A 7 -13.58 -49.56 -6.03
CA VAL A 7 -13.89 -49.02 -7.37
C VAL A 7 -14.67 -47.70 -7.28
N LEU A 8 -15.58 -47.58 -6.31
CA LEU A 8 -16.29 -46.32 -6.05
C LEU A 8 -15.33 -45.21 -5.59
N MET A 9 -14.37 -45.54 -4.71
CA MET A 9 -13.39 -44.59 -4.18
C MET A 9 -12.45 -44.04 -5.26
N GLU A 10 -11.97 -44.89 -6.17
CA GLU A 10 -11.13 -44.47 -7.30
C GLU A 10 -11.86 -43.51 -8.25
N LYS A 11 -13.15 -43.78 -8.54
CA LYS A 11 -13.99 -42.90 -9.37
C LYS A 11 -14.24 -41.55 -8.68
N ILE A 12 -14.51 -41.55 -7.39
CA ILE A 12 -14.69 -40.31 -6.61
C ILE A 12 -13.39 -39.50 -6.60
N MET A 13 -12.23 -40.14 -6.47
CA MET A 13 -10.94 -39.45 -6.50
C MET A 13 -10.68 -38.80 -7.87
N ILE A 14 -11.00 -39.48 -8.98
CA ILE A 14 -10.86 -38.95 -10.34
C ILE A 14 -11.82 -37.76 -10.54
N ILE A 15 -13.09 -37.89 -10.14
CA ILE A 15 -14.09 -36.80 -10.28
C ILE A 15 -13.66 -35.58 -9.46
N SER A 16 -13.19 -35.78 -8.23
CA SER A 16 -12.67 -34.72 -7.37
C SER A 16 -11.45 -34.02 -8.00
N ALA A 17 -10.51 -34.78 -8.55
CA ALA A 17 -9.34 -34.22 -9.22
C ALA A 17 -9.72 -33.39 -10.46
N VAL A 18 -10.67 -33.85 -11.26
CA VAL A 18 -11.17 -33.10 -12.43
C VAL A 18 -11.89 -31.82 -12.01
N PHE A 19 -12.71 -31.89 -10.96
CA PHE A 19 -13.40 -30.73 -10.40
C PHE A 19 -12.41 -29.70 -9.84
N LEU A 20 -11.39 -30.16 -9.11
CA LEU A 20 -10.32 -29.31 -8.58
C LEU A 20 -9.51 -28.66 -9.71
N CYS A 21 -9.15 -29.41 -10.76
CA CYS A 21 -8.48 -28.85 -11.94
C CYS A 21 -9.33 -27.80 -12.66
N ALA A 22 -10.64 -28.01 -12.80
CA ALA A 22 -11.54 -27.03 -13.39
C ALA A 22 -11.60 -25.73 -12.57
N LEU A 23 -11.65 -25.83 -11.25
CA LEU A 23 -11.61 -24.66 -10.35
C LEU A 23 -10.30 -23.88 -10.46
N LEU A 24 -9.16 -24.55 -10.68
CA LEU A 24 -7.86 -23.90 -10.85
C LEU A 24 -7.75 -23.08 -12.15
N THR A 25 -8.43 -23.49 -13.23
CA THR A 25 -8.41 -22.77 -14.51
C THR A 25 -9.26 -21.50 -14.54
N ALA A 26 -10.22 -21.36 -13.62
CA ALA A 26 -11.13 -20.21 -13.55
C ALA A 26 -10.43 -18.91 -13.09
N ASN A 27 -9.20 -18.99 -12.58
CA ASN A 27 -8.45 -17.86 -12.04
C ASN A 27 -7.46 -17.21 -13.01
N SER A 28 -7.61 -17.43 -14.32
CA SER A 28 -6.86 -16.69 -15.33
C SER A 28 -7.37 -15.25 -15.39
N GLY A 29 -6.89 -14.40 -14.48
CA GLY A 29 -7.06 -12.94 -14.56
C GLY A 29 -6.28 -12.42 -15.76
N CYS A 30 -6.88 -12.52 -16.95
CA CYS A 30 -6.28 -12.09 -18.20
C CYS A 30 -6.14 -10.57 -18.20
N ALA A 31 -4.89 -10.10 -18.14
CA ALA A 31 -4.58 -8.72 -18.44
C ALA A 31 -4.98 -8.38 -19.88
N LEU A 32 -5.31 -7.11 -20.11
CA LEU A 32 -5.74 -6.62 -21.41
C LEU A 32 -4.64 -6.89 -22.45
N THR A 33 -4.92 -7.74 -23.45
CA THR A 33 -3.91 -8.07 -24.47
C THR A 33 -3.80 -6.95 -25.51
N PRO A 34 -2.67 -6.86 -26.25
CA PRO A 34 -2.53 -5.88 -27.33
C PRO A 34 -3.64 -5.94 -28.37
N GLU A 35 -4.13 -7.15 -28.69
CA GLU A 35 -5.23 -7.35 -29.64
C GLU A 35 -6.54 -6.77 -29.10
N GLN A 36 -6.80 -6.91 -27.79
CA GLN A 36 -7.95 -6.32 -27.12
C GLN A 36 -7.87 -4.80 -27.07
N VAL A 37 -6.68 -4.23 -26.85
CA VAL A 37 -6.43 -2.79 -26.94
C VAL A 37 -6.77 -2.26 -28.34
N ILE A 38 -6.32 -2.96 -29.40
CA ILE A 38 -6.64 -2.59 -30.78
C ILE A 38 -8.14 -2.71 -31.06
N ALA A 39 -8.81 -3.73 -30.53
CA ALA A 39 -10.24 -3.90 -30.67
C ALA A 39 -11.03 -2.77 -30.00
N LEU A 40 -10.64 -2.36 -28.79
CA LEU A 40 -11.24 -1.22 -28.08
C LEU A 40 -11.06 0.09 -28.84
N LYS A 41 -9.87 0.33 -29.39
CA LYS A 41 -9.61 1.51 -30.23
C LYS A 41 -10.48 1.50 -31.49
N LYS A 42 -10.63 0.35 -32.14
CA LYS A 42 -11.52 0.18 -33.31
C LYS A 42 -13.00 0.35 -32.96
N ALA A 43 -13.40 -0.01 -31.73
CA ALA A 43 -14.74 0.20 -31.21
C ALA A 43 -15.02 1.66 -30.81
N GLY A 44 -14.04 2.57 -30.95
CA GLY A 44 -14.21 4.00 -30.66
C GLY A 44 -13.98 4.35 -29.18
N VAL A 45 -13.42 3.45 -28.38
CA VAL A 45 -13.01 3.77 -27.01
C VAL A 45 -11.81 4.70 -27.04
N SER A 46 -11.85 5.77 -26.24
CA SER A 46 -10.78 6.75 -26.20
C SER A 46 -9.47 6.17 -25.67
N ASP A 47 -8.33 6.66 -26.17
CA ASP A 47 -7.01 6.25 -25.70
C ASP A 47 -6.84 6.51 -24.18
N GLN A 48 -7.43 7.60 -23.66
CA GLN A 48 -7.43 7.91 -22.22
C GLN A 48 -8.17 6.84 -21.41
N THR A 49 -9.32 6.37 -21.89
CA THR A 49 -10.10 5.31 -21.24
C THR A 49 -9.34 3.99 -21.27
N ILE A 50 -8.75 3.63 -22.41
CA ILE A 50 -7.95 2.41 -22.55
C ILE A 50 -6.75 2.43 -21.59
N GLN A 51 -6.04 3.56 -21.50
CA GLN A 51 -4.93 3.71 -20.54
C GLN A 51 -5.39 3.54 -19.09
N MET A 52 -6.59 4.04 -18.74
CA MET A 52 -7.14 3.88 -17.40
C MET A 52 -7.44 2.41 -17.08
N MET A 53 -7.97 1.67 -18.05
CA MET A 53 -8.22 0.22 -17.91
C MET A 53 -6.91 -0.56 -17.72
N ILE A 54 -5.85 -0.22 -18.45
CA ILE A 54 -4.52 -0.85 -18.29
C ILE A 54 -3.94 -0.57 -16.90
N LYS A 55 -4.01 0.67 -16.40
CA LYS A 55 -3.52 1.03 -15.07
C LYS A 55 -4.27 0.32 -13.93
N GLN A 56 -5.57 0.10 -14.09
CA GLN A 56 -6.37 -0.65 -13.12
C GLN A 56 -5.93 -2.12 -13.04
N GLU A 57 -5.56 -2.71 -14.19
CA GLU A 57 -5.05 -4.07 -14.26
C GLU A 57 -3.65 -4.21 -13.63
N GLU A 58 -2.80 -3.17 -13.74
CA GLU A 58 -1.48 -3.11 -13.09
C GLU A 58 -1.57 -2.98 -11.56
N ALA A 59 -2.63 -2.38 -11.02
CA ALA A 59 -2.84 -2.16 -9.59
C ALA A 59 -3.28 -3.43 -8.83
N LYS A 60 -2.78 -4.61 -9.24
CA LYS A 60 -3.35 -5.93 -8.94
C LYS A 60 -3.15 -6.46 -7.52
N ASP A 61 -2.63 -5.67 -6.61
CA ASP A 61 -2.77 -5.99 -5.19
C ASP A 61 -2.86 -4.69 -4.36
N PRO A 62 -4.07 -4.26 -3.97
CA PRO A 62 -4.23 -3.12 -3.07
C PRO A 62 -3.58 -3.36 -1.70
N TYR A 63 -3.29 -4.63 -1.36
CA TYR A 63 -2.60 -5.07 -0.15
C TYR A 63 -1.09 -5.26 -0.33
N ALA A 64 -0.53 -5.26 -1.55
CA ALA A 64 0.92 -5.43 -1.75
C ALA A 64 1.74 -4.28 -1.14
N THR A 65 1.11 -3.13 -0.91
CA THR A 65 1.71 -2.00 -0.19
C THR A 65 1.32 -1.95 1.27
N MET A 66 0.30 -2.71 1.70
CA MET A 66 -0.20 -2.71 3.08
C MET A 66 0.79 -3.31 4.05
N GLY A 67 0.91 -2.68 5.21
CA GLY A 67 1.75 -3.14 6.31
C GLY A 67 2.89 -2.19 6.62
N THR A 68 3.85 -2.71 7.38
CA THR A 68 4.98 -1.96 7.91
C THR A 68 6.22 -2.26 7.08
N ARG A 69 6.81 -1.24 6.44
CA ARG A 69 8.12 -1.36 5.78
C ARG A 69 9.17 -0.53 6.50
N GLU A 70 10.35 -1.11 6.71
CA GLU A 70 11.54 -0.36 7.13
C GLU A 70 12.24 0.17 5.88
N VAL A 71 12.45 1.48 5.79
CA VAL A 71 13.26 2.12 4.76
C VAL A 71 14.48 2.75 5.42
N GLN A 72 15.66 2.47 4.88
CA GLN A 72 16.89 3.11 5.32
C GLN A 72 17.23 4.26 4.38
N ASP A 73 17.37 5.46 4.96
CA ASP A 73 17.90 6.65 4.30
C ASP A 73 19.37 6.41 3.87
N LYS A 74 19.84 7.09 2.83
CA LYS A 74 21.26 7.20 2.45
C LYS A 74 22.18 7.60 3.61
N ASN A 75 21.65 8.25 4.64
CA ASN A 75 22.39 8.59 5.88
C ASN A 75 22.33 7.50 6.97
N GLY A 76 21.75 6.33 6.68
CA GLY A 76 21.67 5.20 7.62
C GLY A 76 20.49 5.24 8.60
N ASN A 77 19.69 6.30 8.61
CA ASN A 77 18.52 6.43 9.46
C ASN A 77 17.41 5.44 9.05
N LYS A 78 16.89 4.67 10.00
CA LYS A 78 15.77 3.76 9.79
C LYS A 78 14.45 4.49 9.93
N LEU A 79 13.58 4.36 8.93
CA LEU A 79 12.24 4.92 8.90
C LEU A 79 11.21 3.78 8.81
N ILE A 80 10.31 3.69 9.78
CA ILE A 80 9.21 2.73 9.78
C ILE A 80 8.02 3.38 9.07
N ILE A 81 7.63 2.85 7.92
CA ILE A 81 6.52 3.35 7.11
C ILE A 81 5.37 2.35 7.24
N ASN A 82 4.30 2.78 7.91
CA ASN A 82 3.05 2.03 7.96
C ASN A 82 2.14 2.50 6.85
N THR A 83 1.71 1.60 5.96
CA THR A 83 0.72 1.92 4.94
C THR A 83 -0.53 1.07 5.11
N THR A 84 -1.70 1.67 4.85
CA THR A 84 -2.99 0.98 4.82
C THR A 84 -3.44 0.66 3.39
N GLY A 85 -2.50 0.65 2.44
CA GLY A 85 -2.70 0.19 1.06
C GLY A 85 -3.16 1.28 0.11
N TYR A 86 -3.27 0.93 -1.17
CA TYR A 86 -3.49 1.89 -2.25
C TYR A 86 -4.85 2.60 -2.12
N ARG A 87 -4.83 3.93 -1.99
CA ARG A 87 -6.02 4.80 -1.97
C ARG A 87 -6.14 5.50 -3.33
N VAL A 88 -7.01 5.01 -4.21
CA VAL A 88 -7.46 5.81 -5.36
C VAL A 88 -8.48 6.80 -4.84
N ASN A 89 -8.10 8.07 -4.66
CA ASN A 89 -8.99 9.25 -4.70
C ASN A 89 -8.15 10.54 -4.60
N SER A 90 -7.90 11.20 -5.74
CA SER A 90 -7.06 12.39 -5.84
C SER A 90 -7.58 13.61 -5.05
N ALA A 91 -8.88 13.68 -4.75
CA ALA A 91 -9.46 14.77 -3.96
C ALA A 91 -9.19 14.65 -2.44
N VAL A 92 -8.88 13.44 -1.95
CA VAL A 92 -8.51 13.20 -0.54
C VAL A 92 -7.02 13.51 -0.33
N ASP A 93 -6.20 13.38 -1.38
CA ASP A 93 -4.75 13.62 -1.36
C ASP A 93 -4.40 15.08 -1.03
N ASP A 94 -5.15 16.05 -1.57
CA ASP A 94 -4.93 17.48 -1.30
C ASP A 94 -5.20 17.84 0.18
N GLN A 95 -6.28 17.29 0.75
CA GLN A 95 -6.62 17.50 2.16
C GLN A 95 -5.63 16.80 3.09
N GLU A 96 -5.17 15.60 2.73
CA GLU A 96 -4.17 14.85 3.50
C GLU A 96 -2.81 15.58 3.48
N LYS A 97 -2.43 16.17 2.35
CA LYS A 97 -1.22 16.98 2.21
C LYS A 97 -1.26 18.24 3.08
N GLU A 98 -2.42 18.90 3.18
CA GLU A 98 -2.59 20.04 4.10
C GLU A 98 -2.45 19.60 5.57
N ASN A 99 -3.07 18.48 5.94
CA ASN A 99 -2.96 17.92 7.30
C ASN A 99 -1.51 17.56 7.66
N LEU A 100 -0.77 16.95 6.73
CA LEU A 100 0.64 16.63 6.90
C LEU A 100 1.49 17.89 7.08
N ASN A 101 1.23 18.93 6.29
CA ASN A 101 1.94 20.21 6.41
C ASN A 101 1.70 20.87 7.78
N ARG A 102 0.45 20.86 8.25
CA ARG A 102 0.07 21.38 9.57
C ARG A 102 0.71 20.58 10.71
N ALA A 103 0.73 19.26 10.60
CA ALA A 103 1.40 18.39 11.59
C ALA A 103 2.91 18.68 11.66
N TRP A 104 3.54 18.88 10.50
CA TRP A 104 4.95 19.25 10.40
C TRP A 104 5.24 20.61 11.07
N GLU A 105 4.37 21.59 10.87
CA GLU A 105 4.49 22.92 11.50
C GLU A 105 4.41 22.84 13.03
N MET A 106 3.45 22.07 13.56
CA MET A 106 3.32 21.85 15.01
C MET A 106 4.57 21.19 15.62
N LEU A 107 5.16 20.20 14.93
CA LEU A 107 6.38 19.52 15.38
C LEU A 107 7.58 20.46 15.40
N ASN A 108 7.75 21.28 14.37
CA ASN A 108 8.84 22.24 14.31
C ASN A 108 8.75 23.31 15.43
N ASN A 109 7.53 23.73 15.76
CA ASN A 109 7.30 24.67 16.84
C ASN A 109 7.63 24.06 18.21
N MET A 110 7.28 22.79 18.44
CA MET A 110 7.63 22.07 19.67
C MET A 110 9.15 21.90 19.84
N ASP A 111 9.87 21.59 18.76
CA ASP A 111 11.32 21.40 18.81
C ASP A 111 12.07 22.71 19.12
N MET A 112 11.51 23.85 18.70
CA MET A 112 12.00 25.19 19.08
C MET A 112 11.74 25.50 20.56
N ASP A 113 10.56 25.15 21.10
CA ASP A 113 10.24 25.37 22.52
C ASP A 113 11.11 24.53 23.45
N ILE A 114 11.43 23.29 23.06
CA ILE A 114 12.37 22.42 23.80
C ILE A 114 13.77 23.07 23.87
N LYS A 115 14.26 23.62 22.76
CA LYS A 115 15.57 24.31 22.70
C LYS A 115 15.56 25.62 23.50
N ARG A 116 14.44 26.35 23.50
CA ARG A 116 14.30 27.62 24.22
C ARG A 116 14.26 27.44 25.74
N ASN A 117 13.53 26.43 26.22
CA ASN A 117 13.44 26.10 27.64
C ASN A 117 14.83 25.70 28.22
N LYS A 118 15.64 24.98 27.44
CA LYS A 118 17.02 24.61 27.83
C LYS A 118 17.95 25.82 28.02
N LYS A 119 17.69 26.95 27.34
CA LYS A 119 18.51 28.18 27.44
C LYS A 119 18.13 29.08 28.62
N HIS A 120 16.89 29.02 29.10
CA HIS A 120 16.41 29.88 30.20
C HIS A 120 16.58 29.26 31.61
N GLY A 121 16.83 27.95 31.71
CA GLY A 121 17.14 27.27 32.98
C GLY A 121 18.60 27.42 33.46
N SER A 122 19.41 28.27 32.84
CA SER A 122 20.83 28.45 33.18
C SER A 122 21.22 29.93 33.19
N SER A 123 20.66 30.70 34.13
CA SER A 123 21.19 32.02 34.49
C SER A 123 21.45 32.04 36.00
N PRO A 124 22.71 32.03 36.47
CA PRO A 124 23.02 32.14 37.88
C PRO A 124 22.82 33.60 38.32
N GLY A 125 21.90 33.82 39.25
CA GLY A 125 21.72 35.12 39.90
C GLY A 125 22.99 35.55 40.62
N SER A 126 23.54 36.69 40.21
CA SER A 126 24.63 37.35 40.91
C SER A 126 24.08 38.10 42.13
N SER A 127 24.53 37.75 43.32
CA SER A 127 24.46 38.64 44.48
C SER A 127 25.73 38.49 45.33
N GLY A 128 26.69 39.36 45.06
CA GLY A 128 27.60 39.94 46.04
C GLY A 128 27.78 41.42 45.68
N PRO A 129 28.39 42.29 46.51
CA PRO A 129 29.13 42.06 47.76
C PRO A 129 28.52 42.93 48.91
N SER A 130 29.01 43.06 50.15
CA SER A 130 30.36 43.34 50.64
C SER A 130 30.42 43.20 52.17
N LYS A 131 31.67 43.10 52.62
CA LYS A 131 32.23 43.19 53.98
C LYS A 131 31.52 44.12 54.95
#